data_AF-A0A1I7G8B2-F1
#
_entry.id   AF-A0A1I7G8B2-F1
#
_cell.length_a   1.000
_cell.length_b   1.000
_cell.length_c   1.000
_cell.angle_alpha   90.00
_cell.angle_beta   90.00
_cell.angle_gamma   90.00
#
_symmetry.space_group_name_H-M   'P 1'
#
loop_
_entity.id
_entity.type
_entity.pdbx_description
1 polymer ?
#
loop_
_entity_poly.entity_id
_entity_poly.type
_entity_poly.pdbx_seq_one_letter_code
_entity_poly.pdbx_strand_id
1 'polypeptide(L)'
;MALLSEILLGIVSINGLTSLNSSYRLIESYNNWNYEILTEKEKALAIKSIILNLAEGRGMENIDSAEDDLDSIGEFIKSSLELDDNDETEIENLESLQSLFNEFSEVKGKKVEKPEFGSSHFIIGLEDNYEDEFEEKYNKVNENFETLRSYVQEYIAEEKVTNENLFTRLKFTSIGFILLTIIIVSAVVFFVIKAIKTSINDVILVLKEVSQGNLNVELKVNGENEFEVMKKELKVTIDSFSSMISNVSNLSDEVSEKSEDLSLISNNLVENTKAQLLNRVINKTSYSNIGGRPLKFVFI
;
A
#
# COMPACT_ATOMS: atom_id res chain seq x y z
N MET A 1 -8.54 1.84 -11.79
CA MET A 1 -7.15 2.35 -11.93
C MET A 1 -6.30 2.14 -10.67
N ALA A 2 -6.83 2.32 -9.45
CA ALA A 2 -6.09 2.00 -8.20
C ALA A 2 -5.55 0.55 -8.12
N LEU A 3 -6.35 -0.43 -8.59
CA LEU A 3 -5.93 -1.84 -8.65
C LEU A 3 -4.72 -2.08 -9.55
N LEU A 4 -4.58 -1.35 -10.67
CA LEU A 4 -3.45 -1.53 -11.59
C LEU A 4 -2.14 -1.00 -10.99
N SER A 5 -2.19 0.11 -10.24
CA SER A 5 -1.01 0.63 -9.53
C SER A 5 -0.62 -0.24 -8.34
N GLU A 6 -1.57 -0.82 -7.62
CA GLU A 6 -1.31 -1.74 -6.51
C GLU A 6 -0.69 -3.06 -7.01
N ILE A 7 -1.16 -3.58 -8.15
CA ILE A 7 -0.59 -4.78 -8.78
C ILE A 7 0.83 -4.52 -9.28
N LEU A 8 1.10 -3.37 -9.92
CA LEU A 8 2.45 -3.00 -10.39
C LEU A 8 3.43 -2.82 -9.21
N LEU A 9 2.99 -2.17 -8.13
CA LEU A 9 3.76 -2.06 -6.89
C LEU A 9 4.04 -3.44 -6.29
N GLY A 10 3.04 -4.32 -6.24
CA GLY A 10 3.20 -5.70 -5.76
C GLY A 10 4.25 -6.47 -6.55
N ILE A 11 4.22 -6.40 -7.89
CA ILE A 11 5.17 -7.12 -8.76
C ILE A 11 6.61 -6.59 -8.56
N VAL A 12 6.80 -5.27 -8.52
CA VAL A 12 8.13 -4.67 -8.30
C VAL A 12 8.67 -4.98 -6.90
N SER A 13 7.81 -4.94 -5.88
CA SER A 13 8.19 -5.30 -4.51
C SER A 13 8.52 -6.79 -4.37
N ILE A 14 7.74 -7.68 -4.98
CA ILE A 14 8.01 -9.13 -4.95
C ILE A 14 9.33 -9.43 -5.65
N ASN A 15 9.55 -8.91 -6.87
CA ASN A 15 10.78 -9.15 -7.62
C ASN A 15 12.02 -8.60 -6.89
N GLY A 16 11.90 -7.42 -6.27
CA GLY A 16 12.97 -6.85 -5.44
C GLY A 16 13.23 -7.66 -4.17
N LEU A 17 12.19 -8.13 -3.48
CA LEU A 17 12.34 -8.97 -2.29
C LEU A 17 12.94 -10.34 -2.62
N THR A 18 12.56 -10.94 -3.75
CA THR A 18 13.12 -12.22 -4.17
C THR A 18 14.59 -12.11 -4.53
N SER A 19 15.02 -11.04 -5.23
CA SER A 19 16.43 -10.84 -5.56
C SER A 19 17.26 -10.52 -4.32
N LEU A 20 16.71 -9.75 -3.37
CA LEU A 20 17.38 -9.46 -2.11
C LEU A 20 17.51 -10.69 -1.22
N ASN A 21 16.49 -11.56 -1.22
CA ASN A 21 16.55 -12.81 -0.48
C ASN A 21 17.55 -13.79 -1.08
N SER A 22 17.66 -13.89 -2.41
CA SER A 22 18.68 -14.72 -3.04
C SER A 22 20.09 -14.19 -2.75
N SER A 23 20.34 -12.90 -2.90
CA SER A 23 21.67 -12.32 -2.61
C SER A 23 22.03 -12.38 -1.13
N TYR A 24 21.07 -12.21 -0.22
CA TYR A 24 21.31 -12.41 1.21
C TYR A 24 21.75 -13.85 1.52
N ARG A 25 21.05 -14.83 0.94
CA ARG A 25 21.39 -16.26 1.10
C ARG A 25 22.76 -16.59 0.51
N LEU A 26 23.12 -16.02 -0.64
CA LEU A 26 24.46 -16.17 -1.23
C LEU A 26 25.52 -15.59 -0.30
N ILE A 27 25.38 -14.34 0.14
CA ILE A 27 26.33 -13.69 1.07
C ILE A 27 26.46 -14.49 2.37
N GLU A 28 25.37 -15.02 2.92
CA GLU A 28 25.40 -15.88 4.11
C GLU A 28 26.17 -17.18 3.85
N SER A 29 25.91 -17.84 2.72
CA SER A 29 26.64 -19.04 2.27
C SER A 29 28.15 -18.79 2.15
N TYR A 30 28.55 -17.72 1.45
CA TYR A 30 29.97 -17.36 1.28
C TYR A 30 30.65 -16.95 2.59
N ASN A 31 29.94 -16.31 3.52
CA ASN A 31 30.51 -15.99 4.85
C ASN A 31 30.76 -17.26 5.67
N ASN A 32 29.83 -18.22 5.64
CA ASN A 32 30.01 -19.51 6.31
C ASN A 32 31.19 -20.26 5.69
N TRP A 33 31.27 -20.29 4.36
CA TRP A 33 32.38 -20.92 3.67
C TRP A 33 33.74 -20.27 3.98
N ASN A 34 33.82 -18.93 4.02
CA ASN A 34 35.03 -18.21 4.44
C ASN A 34 35.43 -18.52 5.90
N TYR A 35 34.46 -18.74 6.78
CA TYR A 35 34.73 -19.19 8.16
C TYR A 35 35.29 -20.62 8.21
N GLU A 36 34.78 -21.51 7.37
CA GLU A 36 35.30 -22.89 7.24
C GLU A 36 36.72 -22.89 6.68
N ILE A 37 37.02 -22.14 5.60
CA ILE A 37 38.37 -21.97 5.05
C ILE A 37 39.36 -21.52 6.14
N LEU A 38 38.96 -20.53 6.95
CA LEU A 38 39.78 -20.05 8.07
C LEU A 38 40.05 -21.14 9.11
N THR A 39 39.03 -21.93 9.44
CA THR A 39 39.12 -23.03 10.40
C THR A 39 40.06 -24.13 9.91
N GLU A 40 39.95 -24.53 8.63
CA GLU A 40 40.82 -25.54 8.04
C GLU A 40 42.27 -25.05 7.90
N LYS A 41 42.47 -23.76 7.63
CA LYS A 41 43.79 -23.16 7.66
C LYS A 41 44.42 -23.22 9.07
N GLU A 42 43.64 -22.96 10.12
CA GLU A 42 44.11 -23.08 11.51
C GLU A 42 44.51 -24.51 11.87
N LYS A 43 43.77 -25.52 11.39
CA LYS A 43 44.16 -26.94 11.52
C LYS A 43 45.46 -27.25 10.80
N ALA A 44 45.64 -26.76 9.56
CA ALA A 44 46.89 -26.93 8.82
C ALA A 44 48.10 -26.34 9.57
N LEU A 45 47.94 -25.17 10.20
CA LEU A 45 48.95 -24.56 11.08
C LEU A 45 49.30 -25.45 12.27
N ALA A 46 48.29 -26.05 12.91
CA ALA A 46 48.50 -26.98 14.02
C ALA A 46 49.30 -28.21 13.57
N ILE A 47 48.96 -28.79 12.42
CA ILE A 47 49.68 -29.92 11.81
C ILE A 47 51.15 -29.56 11.52
N LYS A 48 51.42 -28.35 10.96
CA LYS A 48 52.79 -27.86 10.76
C LYS A 48 53.57 -27.87 12.08
N SER A 49 52.97 -27.32 13.13
CA SER A 49 53.62 -27.22 14.44
C SER A 49 53.97 -28.58 15.04
N ILE A 50 53.08 -29.56 14.90
CA ILE A 50 53.31 -30.93 15.37
C ILE A 50 54.49 -31.54 14.60
N ILE A 51 54.45 -31.49 13.26
CA ILE A 51 55.49 -32.11 12.42
C ILE A 51 56.87 -31.48 12.65
N LEU A 52 56.96 -30.17 12.83
CA LEU A 52 58.23 -29.50 13.17
C LEU A 52 58.74 -29.91 14.56
N ASN A 53 57.86 -29.99 15.57
CA ASN A 53 58.27 -30.48 16.90
C ASN A 53 58.78 -31.92 16.85
N LEU A 54 58.18 -32.77 16.02
CA LEU A 54 58.65 -34.14 15.77
C LEU A 54 60.05 -34.15 15.14
N ALA A 55 60.28 -33.30 14.14
CA ALA A 55 61.57 -33.16 13.48
C ALA A 55 62.67 -32.69 14.44
N GLU A 56 62.33 -31.78 15.35
CA GLU A 56 63.25 -31.28 16.38
C GLU A 56 63.44 -32.25 17.57
N GLY A 57 62.78 -33.41 17.56
CA GLY A 57 62.85 -34.41 18.62
C GLY A 57 62.20 -33.97 19.94
N ARG A 58 61.25 -33.03 19.88
CA ARG A 58 60.51 -32.51 21.04
C ARG A 58 59.19 -33.28 21.21
N GLY A 59 58.78 -33.45 22.47
CA GLY A 59 57.69 -34.36 22.88
C GLY A 59 56.38 -34.24 22.10
N MET A 60 55.63 -35.33 22.08
CA MET A 60 54.35 -35.47 21.35
C MET A 60 53.16 -35.15 22.25
N GLU A 61 52.36 -34.16 21.88
CA GLU A 61 50.95 -34.11 22.24
C GLU A 61 50.12 -34.17 20.95
N ASN A 62 49.16 -35.12 20.91
CA ASN A 62 48.04 -35.19 19.97
C ASN A 62 48.32 -35.49 18.48
N ILE A 63 49.18 -36.47 18.16
CA ILE A 63 49.32 -36.97 16.76
C ILE A 63 48.01 -37.51 16.21
N ASP A 64 47.22 -38.23 17.01
CA ASP A 64 45.94 -38.77 16.55
C ASP A 64 44.95 -37.63 16.20
N SER A 65 44.98 -36.50 16.91
CA SER A 65 44.19 -35.30 16.56
C SER A 65 44.65 -34.67 15.24
N ALA A 66 45.95 -34.69 14.95
CA ALA A 66 46.46 -34.20 13.67
C ALA A 66 46.09 -35.11 12.51
N GLU A 67 45.91 -36.41 12.75
CA GLU A 67 45.39 -37.34 11.74
C GLU A 67 43.91 -37.06 11.45
N ASP A 68 43.09 -36.88 12.49
CA ASP A 68 41.69 -36.48 12.35
C ASP A 68 41.55 -35.12 11.65
N ASP A 69 42.39 -34.14 11.99
CA ASP A 69 42.40 -32.81 11.35
C ASP A 69 42.80 -32.88 9.87
N LEU A 70 43.70 -33.78 9.49
CA LEU A 70 44.07 -33.99 8.09
C LEU A 70 42.95 -34.59 7.27
N ASP A 71 42.27 -35.60 7.81
CA ASP A 71 41.11 -36.20 7.15
C ASP A 71 40.00 -35.16 7.00
N SER A 72 39.77 -34.33 8.03
CA SER A 72 38.82 -33.21 7.97
C SER A 72 39.16 -32.20 6.87
N ILE A 73 40.43 -31.83 6.69
CA ILE A 73 40.83 -30.90 5.62
C ILE A 73 40.57 -31.53 4.24
N GLY A 74 40.90 -32.82 4.08
CA GLY A 74 40.64 -33.56 2.84
C GLY A 74 39.15 -33.66 2.50
N GLU A 75 38.30 -33.92 3.50
CA GLU A 75 36.85 -33.91 3.35
C GLU A 75 36.30 -32.53 3.03
N PHE A 76 36.82 -31.46 3.65
CA PHE A 76 36.45 -30.08 3.35
C PHE A 76 36.75 -29.72 1.88
N ILE A 77 37.95 -30.04 1.38
CA ILE A 77 38.33 -29.73 -0.01
C ILE A 77 37.42 -30.49 -0.99
N LYS A 78 37.17 -31.78 -0.71
CA LYS A 78 36.32 -32.62 -1.55
C LYS A 78 34.87 -32.15 -1.56
N SER A 79 34.30 -31.87 -0.38
CA SER A 79 32.92 -31.37 -0.26
C SER A 79 32.76 -30.00 -0.89
N SER A 80 33.77 -29.13 -0.79
CA SER A 80 33.78 -27.82 -1.46
C SER A 80 33.77 -27.95 -2.98
N LEU A 81 34.50 -28.91 -3.55
CA LEU A 81 34.49 -29.19 -5.00
C LEU A 81 33.15 -29.75 -5.52
N GLU A 82 32.36 -30.39 -4.66
CA GLU A 82 31.06 -30.99 -5.01
C GLU A 82 29.90 -29.97 -4.97
N LEU A 83 30.14 -28.71 -4.59
CA LEU A 83 29.13 -27.66 -4.57
C LEU A 83 28.74 -27.23 -5.99
N ASP A 84 27.43 -27.24 -6.28
CA ASP A 84 26.84 -26.97 -7.62
C ASP A 84 26.92 -25.49 -8.03
N ASP A 85 27.17 -24.58 -7.07
CA ASP A 85 27.16 -23.12 -7.27
C ASP A 85 28.56 -22.51 -7.49
N ASN A 86 29.62 -23.33 -7.50
CA ASN A 86 31.00 -22.82 -7.68
C ASN A 86 31.21 -22.30 -9.10
N ASP A 87 31.88 -21.16 -9.21
CA ASP A 87 32.32 -20.65 -10.51
C ASP A 87 33.67 -21.23 -10.96
N GLU A 88 34.05 -20.96 -12.21
CA GLU A 88 35.26 -21.51 -12.84
C GLU A 88 36.54 -21.12 -12.08
N THR A 89 36.60 -19.92 -11.48
CA THR A 89 37.78 -19.44 -10.75
C THR A 89 37.86 -20.09 -9.36
N GLU A 90 36.71 -20.30 -8.72
CA GLU A 90 36.58 -21.01 -7.45
C GLU A 90 36.98 -22.49 -7.60
N ILE A 91 36.51 -23.15 -8.66
CA ILE A 91 36.89 -24.53 -9.00
C ILE A 91 38.41 -24.63 -9.22
N GLU A 92 39.00 -23.72 -10.01
CA GLU A 92 40.45 -23.72 -10.26
C GLU A 92 41.27 -23.62 -8.97
N ASN A 93 40.88 -22.72 -8.06
CA ASN A 93 41.56 -22.57 -6.77
C ASN A 93 41.39 -23.80 -5.86
N LEU A 94 40.21 -24.43 -5.87
CA LEU A 94 39.94 -25.64 -5.11
C LEU A 94 40.69 -26.86 -5.65
N GLU A 95 40.80 -27.01 -6.97
CA GLU A 95 41.59 -28.06 -7.62
C GLU A 95 43.09 -27.88 -7.33
N SER A 96 43.59 -26.64 -7.39
CA SER A 96 44.96 -26.29 -6.99
C SER A 96 45.23 -26.67 -5.53
N LEU A 97 44.31 -26.30 -4.63
CA LEU A 97 44.41 -26.64 -3.21
C LEU A 97 44.36 -28.16 -2.97
N GLN A 98 43.49 -28.89 -3.69
CA GLN A 98 43.42 -30.35 -3.63
C GLN A 98 44.72 -31.01 -4.08
N SER A 99 45.30 -30.57 -5.19
CA SER A 99 46.57 -31.09 -5.71
C SER A 99 47.69 -30.87 -4.68
N LEU A 100 47.82 -29.67 -4.13
CA LEU A 100 48.84 -29.34 -3.14
C LEU A 100 48.63 -30.06 -1.80
N PHE A 101 47.37 -30.25 -1.39
CA PHE A 101 47.06 -31.01 -0.19
C PHE A 101 47.40 -32.50 -0.35
N ASN A 102 47.08 -33.11 -1.50
CA ASN A 102 47.49 -34.47 -1.80
C ASN A 102 49.01 -34.62 -1.74
N GLU A 103 49.73 -33.68 -2.36
CA GLU A 103 51.19 -33.61 -2.29
C GLU A 103 51.72 -33.47 -0.86
N PHE A 104 51.07 -32.66 -0.02
CA PHE A 104 51.42 -32.49 1.39
C PHE A 104 51.17 -33.77 2.20
N SER A 105 50.04 -34.45 1.95
CA SER A 105 49.69 -35.71 2.61
C SER A 105 50.67 -36.85 2.29
N GLU A 106 51.21 -36.88 1.06
CA GLU A 106 52.24 -37.84 0.67
C GLU A 106 53.56 -37.64 1.41
N VAL A 107 53.94 -36.38 1.69
CA VAL A 107 55.18 -36.07 2.44
C VAL A 107 55.04 -36.56 3.89
N LYS A 108 53.89 -36.36 4.54
CA LYS A 108 53.58 -36.94 5.86
C LYS A 108 53.66 -38.47 5.83
N GLY A 109 52.99 -39.11 4.86
CA GLY A 109 52.86 -40.57 4.75
C GLY A 109 54.20 -41.29 4.58
N LYS A 110 55.26 -40.60 4.16
CA LYS A 110 56.56 -41.20 3.90
C LYS A 110 57.42 -41.46 5.15
N LYS A 111 57.21 -40.80 6.31
CA LYS A 111 58.19 -40.89 7.44
C LYS A 111 57.70 -40.74 8.89
N VAL A 112 56.41 -40.54 9.17
CA VAL A 112 55.93 -40.47 10.57
C VAL A 112 55.45 -41.85 11.04
N GLU A 113 56.38 -42.78 11.29
CA GLU A 113 56.05 -44.00 12.03
C GLU A 113 55.76 -43.63 13.49
N LYS A 114 54.64 -44.14 14.07
CA LYS A 114 54.35 -43.99 15.51
C LYS A 114 55.57 -44.47 16.30
N PRO A 115 56.22 -43.65 17.14
CA PRO A 115 57.39 -44.11 17.88
C PRO A 115 56.97 -45.20 18.86
N GLU A 116 57.74 -46.28 18.91
CA GLU A 116 57.57 -47.29 19.95
C GLU A 116 57.77 -46.63 21.33
N PHE A 117 56.73 -46.68 22.16
CA PHE A 117 56.70 -46.07 23.47
C PHE A 117 57.74 -46.75 24.39
N GLY A 118 58.89 -46.09 24.63
CA GLY A 118 59.85 -46.53 25.66
C GLY A 118 61.35 -46.44 25.33
N SER A 119 61.77 -46.07 24.13
CA SER A 119 63.20 -45.90 23.83
C SER A 119 63.69 -44.47 24.09
N SER A 120 64.62 -44.32 25.03
CA SER A 120 65.28 -43.08 25.46
C SER A 120 66.16 -42.39 24.38
N HIS A 121 65.96 -42.66 23.09
CA HIS A 121 66.61 -41.98 21.96
C HIS A 121 65.54 -41.65 20.94
N PHE A 122 65.00 -40.44 21.07
CA PHE A 122 63.96 -39.85 20.26
C PHE A 122 64.61 -39.20 19.02
N ILE A 123 65.19 -40.02 18.13
CA ILE A 123 65.71 -39.54 16.85
C ILE A 123 64.84 -40.16 15.77
N ILE A 124 63.79 -39.44 15.39
CA ILE A 124 63.06 -39.73 14.16
C ILE A 124 64.07 -39.52 13.03
N GLY A 125 64.35 -40.58 12.27
CA GLY A 125 65.19 -40.55 11.08
C GLY A 125 64.51 -39.81 9.94
N LEU A 126 64.31 -38.51 10.08
CA LEU A 126 63.99 -37.65 8.95
C LEU A 126 65.28 -37.47 8.15
N GLU A 127 65.20 -37.54 6.81
CA GLU A 127 66.38 -37.21 5.98
C GLU A 127 66.74 -35.74 6.21
N ASP A 128 68.02 -35.39 6.02
CA ASP A 128 68.57 -34.03 6.19
C ASP A 128 67.85 -32.93 5.37
N ASN A 129 66.88 -33.27 4.51
CA ASN A 129 66.11 -32.36 3.65
C ASN A 129 64.59 -32.44 3.86
N TYR A 130 64.10 -33.18 4.85
CA TYR A 130 62.66 -33.38 5.07
C TYR A 130 61.98 -32.12 5.62
N GLU A 131 62.65 -31.37 6.50
CA GLU A 131 62.11 -30.13 7.08
C GLU A 131 61.88 -29.07 6.00
N ASP A 132 62.86 -28.89 5.12
CA ASP A 132 62.78 -27.96 3.99
C ASP A 132 61.68 -28.35 2.99
N GLU A 133 61.57 -29.63 2.62
CA GLU A 133 60.52 -30.13 1.71
C GLU A 133 59.12 -29.95 2.32
N PHE A 134 58.96 -30.28 3.61
CA PHE A 134 57.70 -30.12 4.32
C PHE A 134 57.30 -28.65 4.47
N GLU A 135 58.25 -27.78 4.84
CA GLU A 135 58.00 -26.36 4.97
C GLU A 135 57.62 -25.72 3.62
N GLU A 136 58.30 -26.11 2.53
CA GLU A 136 57.94 -25.67 1.18
C GLU A 136 56.49 -26.06 0.82
N LYS A 137 56.12 -27.33 1.02
CA LYS A 137 54.78 -27.84 0.70
C LYS A 137 53.70 -27.18 1.56
N TYR A 138 53.94 -27.04 2.87
CA TYR A 138 53.04 -26.34 3.78
C TYR A 138 52.83 -24.88 3.35
N ASN A 139 53.91 -24.17 3.02
CA ASN A 139 53.82 -22.76 2.67
C ASN A 139 52.96 -22.57 1.42
N LYS A 140 53.05 -23.48 0.43
CA LYS A 140 52.18 -23.48 -0.77
C LYS A 140 50.71 -23.76 -0.45
N VAL A 141 50.43 -24.71 0.46
CA VAL A 141 49.06 -24.98 0.94
C VAL A 141 48.48 -23.75 1.64
N ASN A 142 49.27 -23.12 2.51
CA ASN A 142 48.87 -21.91 3.24
C ASN A 142 48.67 -20.71 2.31
N GLU A 143 49.51 -20.54 1.28
CA GLU A 143 49.34 -19.51 0.25
C GLU A 143 48.03 -19.72 -0.53
N ASN A 144 47.71 -20.95 -0.94
CA ASN A 144 46.44 -21.24 -1.61
C ASN A 144 45.22 -20.98 -0.72
N PHE A 145 45.27 -21.33 0.57
CA PHE A 145 44.21 -20.97 1.51
C PHE A 145 44.00 -19.45 1.59
N GLU A 146 45.07 -18.65 1.57
CA GLU A 146 44.97 -17.19 1.56
C GLU A 146 44.44 -16.65 0.22
N THR A 147 44.87 -17.20 -0.91
CA THR A 147 44.32 -16.86 -2.22
C THR A 147 42.82 -17.13 -2.27
N LEU A 148 42.39 -18.33 -1.88
CA LEU A 148 40.97 -18.72 -1.83
C LEU A 148 40.17 -17.81 -0.88
N ARG A 149 40.72 -17.52 0.30
CA ARG A 149 40.10 -16.60 1.25
C ARG A 149 39.96 -15.19 0.68
N SER A 150 40.99 -14.69 -0.01
CA SER A 150 40.97 -13.35 -0.62
C SER A 150 39.93 -13.25 -1.73
N TYR A 151 39.82 -14.30 -2.55
CA TYR A 151 38.79 -14.44 -3.58
C TYR A 151 37.38 -14.32 -2.99
N VAL A 152 37.10 -15.10 -1.93
CA VAL A 152 35.80 -15.07 -1.25
C VAL A 152 35.49 -13.70 -0.65
N GLN A 153 36.48 -13.06 -0.04
CA GLN A 153 36.30 -11.73 0.53
C GLN A 153 36.00 -10.67 -0.54
N GLU A 154 36.67 -10.74 -1.68
CA GLU A 154 36.44 -9.84 -2.81
C GLU A 154 35.05 -10.07 -3.43
N TYR A 155 34.67 -11.33 -3.66
CA TYR A 155 33.34 -11.70 -4.14
C TYR A 155 32.22 -11.17 -3.21
N ILE A 156 32.34 -11.38 -1.90
CA ILE A 156 31.37 -10.88 -0.91
C ILE A 156 31.31 -9.35 -0.92
N ALA A 157 32.45 -8.67 -1.08
CA ALA A 157 32.51 -7.22 -1.12
C ALA A 157 31.85 -6.65 -2.39
N GLU A 158 32.08 -7.27 -3.55
CA GLU A 158 31.47 -6.89 -4.82
C GLU A 158 29.95 -7.11 -4.80
N GLU A 159 29.49 -8.25 -4.30
CA GLU A 159 28.06 -8.58 -4.22
C GLU A 159 27.32 -7.64 -3.23
N LYS A 160 27.95 -7.28 -2.10
CA LYS A 160 27.39 -6.26 -1.18
C LYS A 160 27.18 -4.91 -1.86
N VAL A 161 28.18 -4.43 -2.61
CA VAL A 161 28.11 -3.13 -3.31
C VAL A 161 27.06 -3.14 -4.43
N THR A 162 26.97 -4.22 -5.18
CA THR A 162 25.95 -4.39 -6.23
C THR A 162 24.54 -4.32 -5.64
N ASN A 163 24.33 -4.94 -4.47
CA ASN A 163 23.04 -4.95 -3.81
C ASN A 163 22.65 -3.61 -3.19
N GLU A 164 23.59 -2.83 -2.64
CA GLU A 164 23.29 -1.48 -2.10
C GLU A 164 22.69 -0.52 -3.14
N ASN A 165 23.16 -0.59 -4.39
CA ASN A 165 22.63 0.18 -5.50
C ASN A 165 21.20 -0.24 -5.87
N LEU A 166 20.90 -1.56 -5.80
CA LEU A 166 19.55 -2.08 -5.99
C LEU A 166 18.62 -1.62 -4.87
N PHE A 167 19.05 -1.70 -3.60
CA PHE A 167 18.29 -1.20 -2.45
C PHE A 167 17.95 0.29 -2.58
N THR A 168 18.92 1.09 -3.01
CA THR A 168 18.73 2.54 -3.17
C THR A 168 17.75 2.85 -4.28
N ARG A 169 17.86 2.19 -5.44
CA ARG A 169 16.90 2.33 -6.56
C ARG A 169 15.49 1.90 -6.18
N LEU A 170 15.34 0.81 -5.44
CA LEU A 170 14.05 0.32 -4.95
C LEU A 170 13.40 1.33 -3.99
N LYS A 171 14.17 1.88 -3.04
CA LYS A 171 13.67 2.90 -2.10
C LYS A 171 13.16 4.15 -2.82
N PHE A 172 13.95 4.72 -3.75
CA PHE A 172 13.54 5.90 -4.49
C PHE A 172 12.30 5.66 -5.36
N THR A 173 12.23 4.52 -6.05
CA THR A 173 11.08 4.15 -6.89
C THR A 173 9.80 4.01 -6.05
N SER A 174 9.90 3.36 -4.88
CA SER A 174 8.78 3.16 -3.96
C SER A 174 8.23 4.49 -3.41
N ILE A 175 9.12 5.40 -3.01
CA ILE A 175 8.74 6.74 -2.55
C ILE A 175 8.01 7.51 -3.65
N GLY A 176 8.45 7.40 -4.90
CA GLY A 176 7.79 8.01 -6.05
C GLY A 176 6.34 7.57 -6.22
N PHE A 177 6.06 6.27 -6.10
CA PHE A 177 4.69 5.73 -6.20
C PHE A 177 3.79 6.16 -5.04
N ILE A 178 4.32 6.24 -3.82
CA ILE A 178 3.56 6.73 -2.65
C ILE A 178 3.13 8.18 -2.88
N LEU A 179 4.05 9.04 -3.33
CA LEU A 179 3.75 10.43 -3.64
C LEU A 179 2.72 10.55 -4.78
N LEU A 180 2.86 9.75 -5.84
CA LEU A 180 1.91 9.72 -6.94
C LEU A 180 0.50 9.32 -6.48
N THR A 181 0.40 8.32 -5.60
CA THR A 181 -0.88 7.86 -5.04
C THR A 181 -1.54 8.98 -4.22
N ILE A 182 -0.77 9.66 -3.38
CA ILE A 182 -1.26 10.80 -2.59
C ILE A 182 -1.79 11.91 -3.50
N ILE A 183 -1.08 12.22 -4.59
CA ILE A 183 -1.49 13.22 -5.57
C ILE A 183 -2.81 12.82 -6.25
N ILE A 184 -2.93 11.56 -6.69
CA ILE A 184 -4.14 11.04 -7.36
C ILE A 184 -5.33 11.08 -6.40
N VAL A 185 -5.16 10.59 -5.16
CA VAL A 185 -6.22 10.61 -4.15
C VAL A 185 -6.64 12.05 -3.85
N SER A 186 -5.69 12.95 -3.68
CA SER A 186 -5.97 14.38 -3.44
C SER A 186 -6.73 15.01 -4.60
N ALA A 187 -6.37 14.68 -5.84
CA ALA A 187 -7.07 15.16 -7.03
C ALA A 187 -8.51 14.64 -7.07
N VAL A 188 -8.73 13.34 -6.85
CA VAL A 188 -10.07 12.74 -6.81
C VAL A 188 -10.93 13.39 -5.73
N VAL A 189 -10.42 13.51 -4.51
CA VAL A 189 -11.12 14.17 -3.40
C VAL A 189 -11.48 15.61 -3.76
N PHE A 190 -10.56 16.36 -4.35
CA PHE A 190 -10.81 17.71 -4.81
C PHE A 190 -11.94 17.79 -5.85
N PHE A 191 -11.94 16.91 -6.85
CA PHE A 191 -13.01 16.85 -7.86
C PHE A 191 -14.37 16.47 -7.27
N VAL A 192 -14.41 15.49 -6.35
CA VAL A 192 -15.64 15.07 -5.67
C VAL A 192 -16.20 16.22 -4.83
N ILE A 193 -15.38 16.86 -4.00
CA ILE A 193 -15.81 18.01 -3.19
C ILE A 193 -16.34 19.14 -4.07
N LYS A 194 -15.67 19.42 -5.20
CA LYS A 194 -16.12 20.44 -6.15
C LYS A 194 -17.48 20.09 -6.75
N ALA A 195 -17.67 18.85 -7.19
CA ALA A 195 -18.94 18.38 -7.77
C ALA A 195 -20.10 18.45 -6.76
N ILE A 196 -19.87 18.04 -5.52
CA ILE A 196 -20.87 18.11 -4.44
C ILE A 196 -21.23 19.57 -4.14
N LYS A 197 -20.23 20.44 -3.94
CA LYS A 197 -20.47 21.86 -3.63
C LYS A 197 -21.26 22.57 -4.71
N THR A 198 -20.93 22.34 -5.98
CA THR A 198 -21.67 22.93 -7.11
C THR A 198 -23.12 22.45 -7.09
N SER A 199 -23.35 21.14 -6.97
CA SER A 199 -24.71 20.58 -7.00
C SER A 199 -25.59 21.05 -5.84
N ILE A 200 -25.01 21.15 -4.64
CA ILE A 200 -25.72 21.66 -3.45
C ILE A 200 -26.04 23.15 -3.61
N ASN A 201 -25.09 23.95 -4.10
CA ASN A 201 -25.31 25.39 -4.29
C ASN A 201 -26.42 25.69 -5.31
N ASP A 202 -26.49 24.93 -6.41
CA ASP A 202 -27.57 25.07 -7.39
C ASP A 202 -28.95 24.90 -6.74
N VAL A 203 -29.08 23.89 -5.88
CA VAL A 203 -30.32 23.56 -5.17
C VAL A 203 -30.66 24.63 -4.13
N ILE A 204 -29.66 25.11 -3.36
CA ILE A 204 -29.85 26.20 -2.40
C ILE A 204 -30.34 27.48 -3.09
N LEU A 205 -29.78 27.81 -4.26
CA LEU A 205 -30.19 28.98 -5.03
C LEU A 205 -31.66 28.87 -5.46
N VAL A 206 -32.07 27.72 -5.99
CA VAL A 206 -33.47 27.50 -6.40
C VAL A 206 -34.42 27.52 -5.20
N LEU A 207 -34.07 26.87 -4.09
CA LEU A 207 -34.88 26.92 -2.87
C LEU A 207 -35.02 28.35 -2.33
N LYS A 208 -33.99 29.18 -2.47
CA LYS A 208 -34.05 30.59 -2.06
C LYS A 208 -35.05 31.37 -2.91
N GLU A 209 -35.06 31.18 -4.23
CA GLU A 209 -36.03 31.82 -5.12
C GLU A 209 -37.47 31.36 -4.80
N VAL A 210 -37.67 30.06 -4.61
CA VAL A 210 -38.97 29.48 -4.22
C VAL A 210 -39.46 30.05 -2.89
N SER A 211 -38.55 30.24 -1.92
CA SER A 211 -38.89 30.82 -0.61
C SER A 211 -39.35 32.28 -0.69
N GLN A 212 -38.97 33.00 -1.75
CA GLN A 212 -39.40 34.36 -2.03
C GLN A 212 -40.71 34.43 -2.83
N GLY A 213 -41.34 33.29 -3.10
CA GLY A 213 -42.59 33.20 -3.87
C GLY A 213 -42.38 33.07 -5.38
N ASN A 214 -41.14 33.01 -5.86
CA ASN A 214 -40.86 32.76 -7.27
C ASN A 214 -40.92 31.26 -7.57
N LEU A 215 -42.06 30.79 -8.09
CA LEU A 215 -42.27 29.40 -8.48
C LEU A 215 -41.96 29.10 -9.95
N ASN A 216 -41.60 30.11 -10.74
CA ASN A 216 -41.26 29.95 -12.16
C ASN A 216 -39.75 29.78 -12.36
N VAL A 217 -39.14 28.90 -11.56
CA VAL A 217 -37.69 28.66 -11.53
C VAL A 217 -37.29 27.51 -12.44
N GLU A 218 -36.28 27.74 -13.28
CA GLU A 218 -35.76 26.73 -14.20
C GLU A 218 -34.63 25.93 -13.53
N LEU A 219 -34.93 24.71 -13.12
CA LEU A 219 -33.95 23.79 -12.56
C LEU A 219 -33.41 22.88 -13.67
N LYS A 220 -32.15 23.09 -14.05
CA LYS A 220 -31.48 22.25 -15.05
C LYS A 220 -31.13 20.89 -14.44
N VAL A 221 -31.81 19.85 -14.91
CA VAL A 221 -31.56 18.45 -14.54
C VAL A 221 -30.71 17.81 -15.65
N ASN A 222 -29.40 17.73 -15.43
CA ASN A 222 -28.43 17.22 -16.40
C ASN A 222 -27.53 16.16 -15.74
N GLY A 223 -27.76 14.89 -16.04
CA GLY A 223 -26.91 13.77 -15.60
C GLY A 223 -27.69 12.66 -14.89
N GLU A 224 -26.96 11.65 -14.42
CA GLU A 224 -27.52 10.40 -13.87
C GLU A 224 -27.09 10.14 -12.42
N ASN A 225 -26.52 11.14 -11.73
CA ASN A 225 -26.09 11.01 -10.33
C ASN A 225 -27.23 11.32 -9.34
N GLU A 226 -26.98 11.06 -8.06
CA GLU A 226 -27.94 11.22 -6.97
C GLU A 226 -28.42 12.68 -6.80
N PHE A 227 -27.58 13.66 -7.17
CA PHE A 227 -27.96 15.07 -7.10
C PHE A 227 -28.95 15.46 -8.20
N GLU A 228 -28.89 14.80 -9.36
CA GLU A 228 -29.85 15.02 -10.45
C GLU A 228 -31.22 14.41 -10.12
N VAL A 229 -31.23 13.25 -9.46
CA VAL A 229 -32.47 12.69 -8.89
C VAL A 229 -33.07 13.67 -7.87
N MET A 230 -32.26 14.19 -6.95
CA MET A 230 -32.71 15.18 -5.97
C MET A 230 -33.28 16.44 -6.63
N LYS A 231 -32.63 16.96 -7.68
CA LYS A 231 -33.14 18.10 -8.46
C LYS A 231 -34.49 17.78 -9.10
N LYS A 232 -34.63 16.60 -9.71
CA LYS A 232 -35.90 16.17 -10.33
C LYS A 232 -37.05 16.15 -9.32
N GLU A 233 -36.85 15.58 -8.15
CA GLU A 233 -37.87 15.54 -7.09
C GLU A 233 -38.20 16.94 -6.54
N LEU A 234 -37.19 17.81 -6.41
CA LEU A 234 -37.42 19.20 -6.05
C LEU A 234 -38.29 19.92 -7.10
N LYS A 235 -38.06 19.67 -8.39
CA LYS A 235 -38.88 20.24 -9.46
C LYS A 235 -40.34 19.81 -9.34
N VAL A 236 -40.61 18.52 -9.11
CA VAL A 236 -41.98 18.01 -8.90
C VAL A 236 -42.66 18.71 -7.71
N THR A 237 -41.90 18.97 -6.65
CA THR A 237 -42.39 19.69 -5.47
C THR A 237 -42.78 21.13 -5.80
N ILE A 238 -41.93 21.86 -6.54
CA ILE A 238 -42.20 23.24 -6.97
C ILE A 238 -43.42 23.31 -7.88
N ASP A 239 -43.52 22.40 -8.86
CA ASP A 239 -44.65 22.33 -9.80
C ASP A 239 -45.98 22.06 -9.06
N SER A 240 -45.93 21.24 -7.99
CA SER A 240 -47.08 20.94 -7.14
C SER A 240 -47.51 22.17 -6.31
N PHE A 241 -46.56 22.90 -5.71
CA PHE A 241 -46.85 24.14 -4.99
C PHE A 241 -47.45 25.21 -5.92
N SER A 242 -46.89 25.35 -7.13
CA SER A 242 -47.39 26.29 -8.14
C SER A 242 -48.85 25.99 -8.51
N SER A 243 -49.16 24.72 -8.75
CA SER A 243 -50.52 24.27 -9.02
C SER A 243 -51.47 24.54 -7.86
N MET A 244 -51.02 24.32 -6.61
CA MET A 244 -51.83 24.60 -5.41
C MET A 244 -52.14 26.09 -5.27
N ILE A 245 -51.15 26.97 -5.44
CA ILE A 245 -51.36 28.42 -5.39
C ILE A 245 -52.32 28.88 -6.49
N SER A 246 -52.18 28.36 -7.72
CA SER A 246 -53.10 28.68 -8.81
C SER A 246 -54.54 28.27 -8.49
N ASN A 247 -54.75 27.08 -7.92
CA ASN A 247 -56.07 26.64 -7.49
C ASN A 247 -56.67 27.53 -6.39
N VAL A 248 -55.86 27.95 -5.40
CA VAL A 248 -56.30 28.88 -4.36
C VAL A 248 -56.68 30.25 -4.93
N SER A 249 -55.91 30.76 -5.91
CA SER A 249 -56.23 32.00 -6.61
C SER A 249 -57.57 31.90 -7.33
N ASN A 250 -57.76 30.86 -8.14
CA ASN A 250 -59.01 30.64 -8.89
C ASN A 250 -60.22 30.50 -7.97
N LEU A 251 -60.08 29.79 -6.84
CA LEU A 251 -61.15 29.66 -5.85
C LEU A 251 -61.46 31.00 -5.17
N SER A 252 -60.45 31.82 -4.92
CA SER A 252 -60.64 33.15 -4.34
C SER A 252 -61.39 34.08 -5.31
N ASP A 253 -61.08 34.01 -6.61
CA ASP A 253 -61.77 34.75 -7.66
C ASP A 253 -63.25 34.31 -7.76
N GLU A 254 -63.51 32.99 -7.76
CA GLU A 254 -64.88 32.43 -7.76
C GLU A 254 -65.68 32.85 -6.51
N VAL A 255 -65.05 32.86 -5.34
CA VAL A 255 -65.69 33.34 -4.10
C VAL A 255 -65.99 34.84 -4.16
N SER A 256 -65.11 35.63 -4.76
CA SER A 256 -65.33 37.07 -4.96
C SER A 256 -66.51 37.33 -5.90
N GLU A 257 -66.58 36.63 -7.03
CA GLU A 257 -67.68 36.72 -7.99
C GLU A 257 -69.03 36.33 -7.34
N LYS A 258 -69.07 35.20 -6.63
CA LYS A 258 -70.28 34.77 -5.90
C LYS A 258 -70.72 35.76 -4.81
N SER A 259 -69.77 36.46 -4.19
CA SER A 259 -70.06 37.49 -3.20
C SER A 259 -70.64 38.74 -3.84
N GLU A 260 -70.16 39.11 -5.04
CA GLU A 260 -70.72 40.19 -5.84
C GLU A 260 -72.16 39.87 -6.27
N ASP A 261 -72.41 38.67 -6.80
CA ASP A 261 -73.75 38.18 -7.14
C ASP A 261 -74.70 38.21 -5.93
N LEU A 262 -74.24 37.72 -4.77
CA LEU A 262 -75.05 37.72 -3.55
C LEU A 262 -75.37 39.15 -3.08
N SER A 263 -74.45 40.09 -3.23
CA SER A 263 -74.66 41.51 -2.94
C SER A 263 -75.72 42.12 -3.86
N LEU A 264 -75.63 41.84 -5.17
CA LEU A 264 -76.63 42.27 -6.16
C LEU A 264 -78.01 41.69 -5.84
N ILE A 265 -78.11 40.40 -5.52
CA ILE A 265 -79.36 39.75 -5.12
C ILE A 265 -79.93 40.40 -3.85
N SER A 266 -79.09 40.64 -2.85
CA SER A 266 -79.50 41.25 -1.58
C SER A 266 -80.03 42.68 -1.78
N ASN A 267 -79.36 43.47 -2.62
CA ASN A 267 -79.82 44.82 -2.98
C ASN A 267 -81.17 44.78 -3.71
N ASN A 268 -81.31 43.91 -4.71
CA ASN A 268 -82.57 43.71 -5.42
C ASN A 268 -83.70 43.25 -4.48
N LEU A 269 -83.41 42.40 -3.50
CA LEU A 269 -84.39 41.95 -2.50
C LEU A 269 -84.85 43.11 -1.60
N VAL A 270 -83.92 43.94 -1.13
CA VAL A 270 -84.24 45.12 -0.32
C VAL A 270 -85.11 46.10 -1.11
N GLU A 271 -84.77 46.35 -2.37
CA GLU A 271 -85.57 47.22 -3.25
C GLU A 271 -86.97 46.67 -3.50
N ASN A 272 -87.09 45.39 -3.83
CA ASN A 272 -88.38 44.73 -4.02
C ASN A 272 -89.23 44.76 -2.75
N THR A 273 -88.62 44.53 -1.59
CA THR A 273 -89.32 44.58 -0.30
C THR A 273 -89.82 45.99 -0.01
N LYS A 274 -89.03 47.03 -0.28
CA LYS A 274 -89.45 48.43 -0.17
C LYS A 274 -90.65 48.72 -1.09
N ALA A 275 -90.59 48.27 -2.34
CA ALA A 275 -91.68 48.45 -3.31
C ALA A 275 -92.98 47.75 -2.85
N GLN A 276 -92.90 46.53 -2.31
CA GLN A 276 -94.05 45.81 -1.77
C GLN A 276 -94.67 46.50 -0.56
N LEU A 277 -93.83 47.02 0.36
CA LEU A 277 -94.31 47.78 1.52
C LEU A 277 -95.00 49.07 1.08
N LEU A 278 -94.42 49.79 0.11
CA LEU A 278 -95.03 50.98 -0.47
C LEU A 278 -96.40 50.66 -1.08
N ASN A 279 -96.49 49.58 -1.85
CA ASN A 279 -97.75 49.14 -2.46
C ASN A 279 -98.80 48.72 -1.42
N ARG A 280 -98.38 48.10 -0.30
CA ARG A 280 -99.29 47.82 0.83
C ARG A 280 -99.79 49.10 1.51
N VAL A 281 -98.94 50.12 1.66
CA VAL A 281 -99.34 51.41 2.23
C VAL A 281 -100.35 52.12 1.32
N ILE A 282 -100.09 52.18 0.02
CA ILE A 282 -100.98 52.78 -0.98
C ILE A 282 -102.34 52.07 -0.99
N ASN A 283 -102.35 50.73 -1.00
CA ASN A 283 -103.61 49.99 -0.95
C ASN A 283 -104.37 50.25 0.35
N LYS A 284 -103.71 50.28 1.51
CA LYS A 284 -104.38 50.58 2.79
C LYS A 284 -104.97 51.99 2.84
N THR A 285 -104.31 53.01 2.29
CA THR A 285 -104.86 54.37 2.22
C THR A 285 -105.97 54.49 1.18
N SER A 286 -105.94 53.71 0.09
CA SER A 286 -107.08 53.62 -0.84
C SER A 286 -108.31 52.98 -0.20
N TYR A 287 -108.15 51.96 0.66
CA TYR A 287 -109.28 51.37 1.40
C TYR A 287 -109.81 52.29 2.52
N SER A 288 -108.97 53.12 3.15
CA SER A 288 -109.45 54.07 4.17
C SER A 288 -110.23 55.26 3.61
N ASN A 289 -110.21 55.48 2.29
CA ASN A 289 -110.86 56.63 1.64
C ASN A 289 -112.23 56.29 1.00
N ILE A 290 -112.70 55.03 1.09
CA ILE A 290 -113.98 54.57 0.52
C ILE A 290 -115.08 54.42 1.60
N GLY A 291 -114.74 54.54 2.90
CA GLY A 291 -115.70 54.58 4.00
C GLY A 291 -115.83 55.99 4.58
N GLY A 292 -116.82 56.75 4.11
CA GLY A 292 -116.98 58.17 4.42
C GLY A 292 -117.09 58.54 5.91
N ARG A 293 -116.34 59.59 6.29
CA ARG A 293 -116.77 60.79 7.04
C ARG A 293 -115.57 61.75 7.18
N PRO A 294 -115.73 63.07 6.95
CA PRO A 294 -114.64 64.03 7.12
C PRO A 294 -114.37 64.24 8.61
N LEU A 295 -113.12 64.01 9.04
CA LEU A 295 -112.65 64.43 10.36
C LEU A 295 -112.43 65.96 10.35
N LYS A 296 -113.41 66.70 10.86
CA LYS A 296 -113.16 68.04 11.41
C LYS A 296 -112.34 67.87 12.70
N PHE A 297 -111.18 68.49 12.77
CA PHE A 297 -110.62 68.91 14.06
C PHE A 297 -110.20 70.37 14.02
N VAL A 298 -110.49 70.99 15.16
CA VAL A 298 -110.69 72.41 15.46
C VAL A 298 -109.36 73.07 15.79
N PHE A 299 -109.17 74.31 15.32
CA PHE A 299 -108.14 75.22 15.82
C PHE A 299 -108.50 75.66 17.25
N ILE A 300 -107.61 75.37 18.20
CA ILE A 300 -107.33 76.22 19.37
C ILE A 300 -105.81 76.29 19.48
#